data_AF-A0A6P2VX55-F1
#
_entry.id   AF-A0A6P2VX55-F1
#
_cell.length_a   1.000
_cell.length_b   1.000
_cell.length_c   1.000
_cell.angle_alpha   90.00
_cell.angle_beta   90.00
_cell.angle_gamma   90.00
#
_symmetry.space_group_name_H-M   'P 1'
#
loop_
_entity.id
_entity.type
_entity.pdbx_description
1 polymer ?
#
loop_
_entity_poly.entity_id
_entity_poly.type
_entity_poly.pdbx_seq_one_letter_code
_entity_poly.pdbx_strand_id
1 'polypeptide(L)'
;MNAKYLPLIALTVAFSAHAADSALQNVGQSQKPADQVAQCIAKTWADKSQQQVTSQYELANGLAMAVYVPGQQPPNGAAAVVRPANAANAKTWVGFRGGDASSAGDINACL
;
A
#
# COMPACT_ATOMS: atom_id res chain seq x y z
N MET A 1 41.70 29.02 5.34
CA MET A 1 40.34 28.49 5.17
C MET A 1 39.50 29.60 4.57
N ASN A 2 38.73 29.34 3.51
CA ASN A 2 37.46 29.98 3.14
C ASN A 2 37.07 29.51 1.72
N ALA A 3 36.22 28.48 1.67
CA ALA A 3 35.67 27.95 0.44
C ALA A 3 34.60 28.91 -0.13
N LYS A 4 34.67 29.16 -1.44
CA LYS A 4 33.78 30.03 -2.20
C LYS A 4 32.68 29.17 -2.82
N TYR A 5 31.42 29.58 -2.61
CA TYR A 5 30.20 28.85 -2.93
C TYR A 5 30.00 28.66 -4.45
N LEU A 6 29.74 27.42 -4.88
CA LEU A 6 29.14 27.13 -6.18
C LEU A 6 27.60 27.20 -6.04
N PRO A 7 26.88 27.83 -6.98
CA PRO A 7 25.43 27.71 -7.05
C PRO A 7 25.09 26.35 -7.70
N LEU A 8 24.63 25.39 -6.91
CA LEU A 8 24.02 24.17 -7.43
C LEU A 8 22.66 24.55 -8.02
N ILE A 9 22.56 24.45 -9.35
CA ILE A 9 21.34 24.65 -10.12
C ILE A 9 20.35 23.55 -9.73
N ALA A 10 19.27 23.90 -9.05
CA ALA A 10 18.16 23.00 -8.75
C ALA A 10 17.28 22.81 -9.99
N LEU A 11 17.44 21.68 -10.68
CA LEU A 11 16.45 21.24 -11.67
C LEU A 11 15.20 20.74 -10.93
N THR A 12 14.16 21.55 -10.91
CA THR A 12 12.81 21.14 -10.51
C THR A 12 12.11 20.53 -11.72
N VAL A 13 12.13 19.20 -11.81
CA VAL A 13 11.27 18.45 -12.75
C VAL A 13 9.88 18.35 -12.12
N ALA A 14 8.94 19.13 -12.64
CA ALA A 14 7.52 18.98 -12.34
C ALA A 14 6.94 17.90 -13.26
N PHE A 15 6.88 16.66 -12.78
CA PHE A 15 6.09 15.63 -13.44
C PHE A 15 4.62 15.86 -13.08
N SER A 16 3.83 16.38 -14.02
CA SER A 16 2.37 16.37 -13.93
C SER A 16 1.88 14.93 -14.13
N ALA A 17 1.91 14.13 -13.06
CA ALA A 17 1.27 12.83 -13.05
C ALA A 17 -0.25 13.03 -13.04
N HIS A 18 -0.89 12.72 -14.16
CA HIS A 18 -2.32 12.52 -14.20
C HIS A 18 -2.62 11.36 -13.25
N ALA A 19 -3.40 11.62 -12.19
CA ALA A 19 -3.87 10.58 -11.28
C ALA A 19 -4.84 9.68 -12.05
N ALA A 20 -4.30 8.66 -12.71
CA ALA A 20 -5.11 7.51 -13.07
C ALA A 20 -5.61 6.93 -11.76
N ASP A 21 -6.92 6.94 -11.54
CA ASP A 21 -7.56 6.11 -10.53
C ASP A 21 -6.99 4.71 -10.71
N SER A 22 -6.07 4.35 -9.83
CA SER A 22 -5.31 3.13 -9.99
C SER A 22 -6.29 2.03 -9.63
N ALA A 23 -6.83 1.37 -10.66
CA ALA A 23 -7.87 0.37 -10.49
C ALA A 23 -7.40 -0.68 -9.46
N LEU A 24 -8.26 -0.98 -8.50
CA LEU A 24 -8.01 -2.04 -7.54
C LEU A 24 -8.08 -3.39 -8.26
N GLN A 25 -6.94 -4.06 -8.39
CA GLN A 25 -6.87 -5.44 -8.82
C GLN A 25 -7.39 -6.34 -7.70
N ASN A 26 -8.32 -7.23 -8.01
CA ASN A 26 -8.75 -8.25 -7.06
C ASN A 26 -7.61 -9.25 -6.84
N VAL A 27 -7.20 -9.46 -5.58
CA VAL A 27 -6.20 -10.47 -5.22
C VAL A 27 -6.89 -11.72 -4.68
N GLY A 28 -7.83 -11.55 -3.74
CA GLY A 28 -8.58 -12.68 -3.22
C GLY A 28 -9.39 -12.38 -1.95
N GLN A 29 -9.72 -13.46 -1.24
CA GLN A 29 -10.55 -13.42 -0.04
C GLN A 29 -9.97 -14.32 1.05
N SER A 30 -10.01 -13.84 2.31
CA SER A 30 -9.51 -14.55 3.49
C SER A 30 -10.64 -14.91 4.46
N GLN A 31 -10.52 -16.07 5.12
CA GLN A 31 -11.37 -16.41 6.26
C GLN A 31 -10.95 -15.69 7.55
N LYS A 32 -9.77 -15.05 7.56
CA LYS A 32 -9.25 -14.35 8.73
C LYS A 32 -9.88 -12.97 8.88
N PRO A 33 -9.94 -12.42 10.10
CA PRO A 33 -10.31 -11.03 10.35
C PRO A 33 -9.44 -10.03 9.56
N ALA A 34 -10.03 -8.90 9.15
CA ALA A 34 -9.36 -7.90 8.31
C ALA A 34 -8.09 -7.30 8.93
N ASP A 35 -8.09 -7.09 10.25
CA ASP A 35 -6.93 -6.62 11.00
C ASP A 35 -5.78 -7.64 10.97
N GLN A 36 -6.07 -8.94 11.11
CA GLN A 36 -5.05 -9.99 11.01
C GLN A 36 -4.47 -10.10 9.61
N VAL A 37 -5.30 -9.96 8.57
CA VAL A 37 -4.84 -9.95 7.17
C VAL A 37 -3.94 -8.74 6.92
N ALA A 38 -4.36 -7.55 7.34
CA ALA A 38 -3.57 -6.33 7.17
C ALA A 38 -2.22 -6.41 7.92
N GLN A 39 -2.21 -6.91 9.15
CA GLN A 39 -0.98 -7.11 9.93
C GLN A 39 -0.04 -8.14 9.27
N CYS A 40 -0.59 -9.23 8.74
CA CYS A 40 0.21 -10.23 8.02
C CYS A 40 0.88 -9.63 6.79
N ILE A 41 0.14 -8.85 5.99
CA ILE A 41 0.70 -8.19 4.79
C ILE A 41 1.79 -7.21 5.20
N ALA A 42 1.51 -6.36 6.18
CA ALA A 42 2.48 -5.37 6.67
C ALA A 42 3.76 -6.04 7.19
N LYS A 43 3.62 -7.13 7.96
CA LYS A 43 4.76 -7.91 8.45
C LYS A 43 5.55 -8.54 7.30
N THR A 44 4.86 -9.17 6.35
CA THR A 44 5.51 -9.84 5.21
C THR A 44 6.35 -8.87 4.40
N TRP A 45 5.81 -7.70 4.08
CA TRP A 45 6.55 -6.68 3.33
C TRP A 45 7.64 -6.01 4.16
N ALA A 46 7.42 -5.75 5.45
CA ALA A 46 8.45 -5.22 6.33
C ALA A 46 9.64 -6.18 6.46
N ASP A 47 9.36 -7.47 6.68
CA ASP A 47 10.39 -8.51 6.82
C ASP A 47 11.18 -8.69 5.51
N LYS A 48 10.52 -8.67 4.34
CA LYS A 48 11.20 -8.83 3.05
C LYS A 48 12.00 -7.60 2.62
N SER A 49 11.46 -6.41 2.84
CA SER A 49 12.10 -5.15 2.41
C SER A 49 13.10 -4.60 3.42
N GLN A 50 13.01 -5.03 4.69
CA GLN A 50 13.71 -4.41 5.81
C GLN A 50 13.40 -2.90 5.93
N GLN A 51 12.19 -2.51 5.53
CA GLN A 51 11.71 -1.13 5.58
C GLN A 51 10.40 -1.04 6.37
N GLN A 52 10.13 0.16 6.88
CA GLN A 52 8.87 0.44 7.55
C GLN A 52 7.71 0.39 6.53
N VAL A 53 6.66 -0.34 6.90
CA VAL A 53 5.40 -0.36 6.16
C VAL A 53 4.41 0.59 6.82
N THR A 54 3.78 1.44 6.01
CA THR A 54 2.73 2.35 6.46
C THR A 54 1.36 1.74 6.20
N SER A 55 0.45 1.83 7.16
CA SER A 55 -0.95 1.47 6.99
C SER A 55 -1.84 2.67 7.28
N GLN A 56 -2.89 2.87 6.48
CA GLN A 56 -3.85 3.94 6.66
C GLN A 56 -5.27 3.43 6.40
N TYR A 57 -6.22 3.90 7.20
CA TYR A 57 -7.64 3.66 6.92
C TYR A 57 -8.08 4.46 5.69
N GLU A 58 -8.64 3.78 4.68
CA GLU A 58 -9.28 4.41 3.52
C GLU A 58 -10.80 4.50 3.75
N LEU A 59 -11.36 5.71 3.67
CA LEU A 59 -12.71 6.00 4.13
C LEU A 59 -13.74 6.10 3.01
N ALA A 60 -14.70 5.18 3.04
CA ALA A 60 -16.11 5.52 3.25
C ALA A 60 -16.66 4.51 4.28
N ASN A 61 -16.91 4.98 5.51
CA ASN A 61 -17.31 4.20 6.72
C ASN A 61 -16.22 3.49 7.54
N GLY A 62 -14.93 3.67 7.26
CA GLY A 62 -13.83 3.16 8.13
C GLY A 62 -13.60 1.66 8.01
N LEU A 63 -14.12 1.05 6.94
CA LEU A 63 -14.13 -0.38 6.70
C LEU A 63 -13.10 -0.77 5.63
N ALA A 64 -12.01 -0.02 5.45
CA ALA A 64 -10.93 -0.45 4.59
C ALA A 64 -9.59 0.00 5.16
N MET A 65 -8.62 -0.90 5.18
CA MET A 65 -7.24 -0.61 5.53
C MET A 65 -6.39 -0.72 4.28
N ALA A 66 -5.72 0.37 3.91
CA ALA A 66 -4.67 0.36 2.91
C ALA A 66 -3.32 0.12 3.59
N VAL A 67 -2.69 -1.01 3.30
CA VAL A 67 -1.30 -1.31 3.66
C VAL A 67 -0.45 -0.93 2.46
N TYR A 68 0.45 0.03 2.61
CA TYR A 68 1.25 0.56 1.50
C TYR A 68 2.50 -0.29 1.27
N VAL A 69 2.86 -0.51 0.01
CA VAL A 69 4.13 -1.17 -0.34
C VAL A 69 5.29 -0.36 0.26
N PRO A 70 6.38 -1.00 0.73
CA PRO A 70 7.54 -0.30 1.28
C PRO A 70 8.01 0.87 0.40
N GLY A 71 8.23 2.03 1.03
CA GLY A 71 8.61 3.27 0.34
C GLY A 71 7.47 4.05 -0.32
N GLN A 72 6.25 3.52 -0.37
CA GLN A 72 5.06 4.25 -0.82
C GLN A 72 4.44 5.04 0.34
N GLN A 73 3.77 6.15 0.01
CA GLN A 73 3.21 7.08 1.00
C GLN A 73 1.73 7.38 0.71
N PRO A 74 0.84 7.32 1.72
CA PRO A 74 -0.56 7.74 1.56
C PRO A 74 -0.73 9.19 1.08
N PRO A 75 -1.91 9.58 0.54
CA PRO A 75 -3.08 8.75 0.27
C PRO A 75 -3.01 8.02 -1.09
N ASN A 76 -1.93 8.24 -1.85
CA ASN A 76 -1.73 7.70 -3.19
C ASN A 76 -0.65 6.63 -3.17
N GLY A 77 -0.43 5.92 -4.29
CA GLY A 77 0.63 4.92 -4.38
C GLY A 77 0.16 3.49 -4.15
N ALA A 78 1.11 2.57 -4.30
CA ALA A 78 0.81 1.14 -4.34
C ALA A 78 0.49 0.60 -2.95
N ALA A 79 -0.63 -0.12 -2.84
CA ALA A 79 -1.14 -0.59 -1.56
C ALA A 79 -2.02 -1.84 -1.71
N ALA A 80 -1.96 -2.74 -0.73
CA ALA A 80 -3.00 -3.73 -0.51
C ALA A 80 -4.16 -3.08 0.23
N VAL A 81 -5.36 -3.18 -0.31
CA VAL A 81 -6.59 -2.68 0.32
C VAL A 81 -7.36 -3.86 0.89
N VAL A 82 -7.44 -3.90 2.22
CA VAL A 82 -8.12 -4.94 3.00
C VAL A 82 -9.47 -4.42 3.45
N ARG A 83 -10.55 -5.09 3.06
CA ARG A 83 -11.93 -4.73 3.41
C ARG A 83 -12.54 -5.85 4.26
N PRO A 84 -13.04 -5.56 5.47
CA PRO A 84 -13.76 -6.52 6.27
C PRO A 84 -15.08 -6.88 5.58
N ALA A 85 -15.52 -8.09 5.88
CA ALA A 85 -16.85 -8.56 5.57
C ALA A 85 -17.90 -7.82 6.40
N ASN A 86 -18.97 -7.34 5.76
CA ASN A 86 -20.09 -6.69 6.44
C ASN A 86 -21.20 -7.67 6.84
N ALA A 87 -21.03 -8.98 6.62
CA ALA A 87 -21.99 -10.03 6.93
C ALA A 87 -21.33 -11.14 7.74
N ALA A 88 -22.10 -11.78 8.63
CA ALA A 88 -21.62 -12.74 9.64
C ALA A 88 -20.84 -13.97 9.09
N ASN A 89 -20.92 -14.25 7.78
CA ASN A 89 -20.20 -15.34 7.12
C ASN A 89 -19.42 -14.90 5.86
N ALA A 90 -19.27 -13.59 5.64
CA ALA A 90 -18.52 -13.10 4.51
C ALA A 90 -17.02 -13.13 4.81
N LYS A 91 -16.21 -13.26 3.76
CA LYS A 91 -14.75 -13.29 3.84
C LYS A 91 -14.17 -11.88 3.75
N THR A 92 -13.05 -11.64 4.42
CA THR A 92 -12.26 -10.42 4.23
C THR A 92 -11.80 -10.36 2.79
N TRP A 93 -12.10 -9.27 2.10
CA TRP A 93 -11.65 -9.07 0.72
C TRP A 93 -10.31 -8.34 0.71
N VAL A 94 -9.42 -8.73 -0.20
CA VAL A 94 -8.16 -8.03 -0.45
C VAL A 94 -8.01 -7.71 -1.93
N GLY A 95 -7.78 -6.43 -2.21
CA GLY A 95 -7.34 -5.95 -3.51
C GLY A 95 -5.97 -5.31 -3.43
N PHE A 96 -5.41 -5.01 -4.59
CA PHE A 96 -4.13 -4.33 -4.73
C PHE A 96 -4.28 -3.15 -5.68
N ARG A 97 -3.79 -2.00 -5.27
CA ARG A 97 -3.67 -0.79 -6.08
C ARG A 97 -2.21 -0.63 -6.47
N GLY A 98 -1.93 -0.37 -7.75
CA GLY A 98 -0.57 -0.20 -8.28
C GLY A 98 -0.12 -1.36 -9.16
N GLY A 99 0.96 -1.16 -9.93
CA GLY A 99 1.41 -2.07 -10.99
C GLY A 99 2.49 -3.09 -10.60
N ASP A 100 2.75 -3.29 -9.30
CA ASP A 100 3.80 -4.21 -8.85
C ASP A 100 3.24 -5.63 -8.59
N ALA A 101 3.47 -6.54 -9.55
CA ALA A 101 2.97 -7.92 -9.49
C ALA A 101 3.62 -8.76 -8.36
N SER A 102 4.87 -8.47 -8.00
CA SER A 102 5.59 -9.19 -6.94
C SER A 102 4.97 -8.91 -5.57
N SER A 103 4.68 -7.63 -5.30
CA SER A 103 4.01 -7.19 -4.08
C SER A 103 2.60 -7.77 -3.97
N ALA A 104 1.88 -7.86 -5.10
CA ALA A 104 0.57 -8.51 -5.17
C ALA A 104 0.65 -10.03 -4.88
N GLY A 105 1.71 -10.71 -5.32
CA GLY A 105 1.92 -12.14 -5.06
C GLY A 105 2.12 -12.47 -3.58
N ASP A 106 2.81 -11.60 -2.84
CA ASP A 106 3.09 -11.78 -1.40
C ASP A 106 1.83 -11.76 -0.53
N ILE A 107 0.77 -11.10 -0.99
CA ILE A 107 -0.52 -11.02 -0.30
C ILE A 107 -1.15 -12.41 -0.16
N ASN A 108 -0.94 -13.31 -1.12
CA ASN A 108 -1.58 -14.64 -1.13
C ASN A 108 -1.19 -15.51 0.07
N ALA A 109 -0.03 -15.28 0.68
CA ALA A 109 0.39 -16.00 1.89
C ALA A 109 -0.40 -15.57 3.15
N CYS A 110 -1.10 -14.43 3.08
CA CYS A 110 -1.84 -13.84 4.18
C CYS A 110 -3.35 -14.09 4.14
N LEU A 111 -3.88 -14.54 3.00
CA LEU A 111 -5.29 -14.92 2.85
C LEU A 111 -5.62 -16.20 3.62
#